data_AF-A0A1J5QMV9-F1
#
_entry.id   AF-A0A1J5QMV9-F1
#
_cell.length_a   1.000
_cell.length_b   1.000
_cell.length_c   1.000
_cell.angle_alpha   90.00
_cell.angle_beta   90.00
_cell.angle_gamma   90.00
#
_symmetry.space_group_name_H-M   'P 1'
#
loop_
_entity.id
_entity.type
_entity.pdbx_description
1 polymer ?
#
loop_
_entity_poly.entity_id
_entity_poly.type
_entity_poly.pdbx_seq_one_letter_code
_entity_poly.pdbx_strand_id
1 'polypeptide(L)' 'MPVAALRETGVSLPADLGLSDANSMDPRHPLSSISGPLQIEARLSATGDAMPASGDVYGRAETRRGGSVELTIDQRRP' A
#
# COMPACT_ATOMS: atom_id res chain seq x y z
N MET A 1 -3.08 -9.67 5.92
CA MET A 1 -4.16 -9.29 4.99
C MET A 1 -4.20 -7.77 4.91
N PRO A 2 -4.36 -7.16 3.73
CA PRO A 2 -4.47 -5.71 3.62
C PRO A 2 -5.77 -5.22 4.28
N VAL A 3 -5.69 -4.10 5.00
CA VAL A 3 -6.84 -3.47 5.68
C VAL A 3 -7.37 -2.25 4.92
N ALA A 4 -6.52 -1.64 4.10
CA ALA A 4 -6.83 -0.55 3.20
C ALA A 4 -5.97 -0.67 1.94
N ALA A 5 -6.47 -0.19 0.81
CA ALA A 5 -5.75 -0.20 -0.45
C ALA A 5 -6.11 1.01 -1.31
N LEU A 6 -5.11 1.54 -2.01
CA LEU A 6 -5.25 2.55 -3.04
C LEU A 6 -4.55 2.04 -4.30
N ARG A 7 -5.13 2.32 -5.47
CA ARG A 7 -4.59 1.95 -6.76
C ARG A 7 -4.42 3.20 -7.60
N GLU A 8 -3.21 3.38 -8.11
CA GLU A 8 -2.84 4.48 -9.02
C GLU A 8 -2.09 3.92 -10.23
N THR A 9 -1.99 4.72 -11.29
CA THR A 9 -1.21 4.36 -12.49
C THR A 9 0.28 4.59 -12.27
N GLY A 10 1.14 3.62 -12.59
CA GLY A 10 2.59 3.75 -12.33
C GLY A 10 3.31 4.91 -13.05
N VAL A 11 2.71 5.49 -14.10
CA VAL A 11 3.23 6.68 -14.79
C VAL A 11 3.26 7.92 -13.89
N SER A 12 2.48 7.94 -12.80
CA SER A 12 2.43 9.06 -11.88
C SER A 12 3.57 9.07 -10.85
N LEU A 13 4.53 8.14 -10.92
CA LEU A 13 5.66 8.10 -9.98
C LEU A 13 6.73 9.15 -10.33
N PRO A 14 7.35 9.81 -9.31
CA PRO A 14 7.07 9.70 -7.88
C PRO A 14 5.74 10.35 -7.51
N ALA A 15 5.01 9.74 -6.56
CA ALA A 15 3.66 10.18 -6.17
C ALA A 15 3.55 10.33 -4.65
N ASP A 16 2.85 11.38 -4.22
CA ASP A 16 2.39 11.56 -2.84
C ASP A 16 1.00 10.96 -2.68
N LEU A 17 0.89 9.91 -1.87
CA LEU A 17 -0.34 9.15 -1.70
C LEU A 17 -0.80 9.18 -0.24
N GLY A 18 -2.12 9.33 -0.06
CA GLY A 18 -2.77 9.30 1.25
C GLY A 18 -3.66 8.08 1.38
N LEU A 19 -3.55 7.38 2.52
CA LEU A 19 -4.51 6.36 2.92
C LEU A 19 -5.38 6.89 4.06
N SER A 20 -6.68 6.71 3.91
CA SER A 20 -7.70 7.13 4.86
C SER A 20 -8.75 6.03 5.05
N ASP A 21 -9.75 6.28 5.89
CA ASP A 21 -10.88 5.35 6.08
C ASP A 21 -11.67 5.12 4.78
N ALA A 22 -11.61 6.05 3.82
CA ALA A 22 -12.22 5.87 2.50
C ALA A 22 -11.55 4.75 1.67
N ASN A 23 -10.33 4.37 2.03
CA ASN A 23 -9.56 3.32 1.35
C ASN A 23 -9.68 1.96 2.04
N SER A 24 -10.45 1.87 3.14
CA SER A 24 -10.62 0.63 3.90
C SER A 24 -11.30 -0.46 3.06
N MET A 25 -10.78 -1.68 3.18
CA MET A 25 -11.32 -2.83 2.44
C MET A 25 -12.57 -3.43 3.09
N ASP A 26 -12.75 -3.27 4.40
CA ASP A 26 -13.99 -3.58 5.12
C ASP A 26 -14.49 -2.30 5.82
N PRO A 27 -15.65 -1.75 5.41
CA PRO A 27 -16.20 -0.55 6.03
C PRO A 27 -16.48 -0.67 7.53
N ARG A 28 -16.63 -1.90 8.05
CA ARG A 28 -16.84 -2.15 9.49
C ARG A 28 -15.53 -2.10 10.29
N HIS A 29 -14.40 -2.13 9.61
CA HIS A 29 -13.05 -2.09 10.19
C HIS A 29 -12.24 -0.96 9.53
N PRO A 30 -12.56 0.32 9.83
CA PRO A 30 -11.88 1.46 9.22
C PRO A 30 -10.41 1.49 9.59
N LEU A 31 -9.56 2.07 8.74
CA LEU A 31 -8.11 2.17 8.98
C LEU A 31 -7.81 2.88 10.30
N SER A 32 -8.61 3.87 10.66
CA SER A 32 -8.54 4.61 11.91
C SER A 32 -8.78 3.77 13.17
N SER A 33 -9.40 2.59 13.06
CA SER A 33 -9.60 1.68 14.18
C SER A 33 -8.33 0.89 14.56
N ILE A 34 -7.33 0.85 13.68
CA ILE A 34 -6.06 0.14 13.94
C ILE A 34 -5.17 0.97 14.87
N SER A 35 -4.87 0.39 16.04
CA SER A 35 -4.03 1.03 17.07
C SER A 35 -2.57 0.56 17.07
N GLY A 36 -2.26 -0.50 16.32
CA GLY A 36 -0.93 -1.09 16.24
C GLY A 36 -0.02 -0.49 15.14
N PRO A 37 1.21 -1.00 15.01
CA PRO A 37 2.06 -0.68 13.87
C PRO A 37 1.38 -1.09 12.56
N LEU A 38 1.60 -0.28 11.53
CA LEU A 38 1.08 -0.50 10.18
C LEU A 38 2.24 -0.81 9.26
N GLN A 39 2.12 -1.90 8.50
CA GLN A 39 3.02 -2.18 7.39
C GLN A 39 2.42 -1.59 6.11
N ILE A 40 3.19 -0.72 5.46
CA ILE A 40 2.87 -0.17 4.15
C ILE A 40 3.63 -0.97 3.10
N GLU A 41 2.92 -1.49 2.10
CA GLU A 41 3.50 -2.13 0.92
C GLU A 41 3.04 -1.36 -0.31
N ALA A 42 3.99 -0.78 -1.06
CA ALA A 42 3.71 -0.27 -2.39
C ALA A 42 4.16 -1.33 -3.41
N ARG A 43 3.31 -1.62 -4.40
CA ARG A 43 3.58 -2.62 -5.43
C ARG A 43 3.29 -2.05 -6.81
N LEU A 44 4.23 -2.24 -7.73
CA LEU A 44 4.00 -2.03 -9.16
C LEU A 44 3.78 -3.39 -9.81
N SER A 45 2.59 -3.58 -10.39
CA SER A 45 2.24 -4.78 -11.13
C SER A 45 2.10 -4.46 -12.61
N ALA A 46 2.72 -5.27 -13.46
CA ALA A 46 2.64 -5.11 -14.91
C ALA A 46 1.25 -5.46 -15.45
N THR A 47 0.52 -6.38 -14.81
CA THR A 47 -0.83 -6.80 -15.24
C THR A 47 -1.93 -5.94 -14.66
N GLY A 48 -1.64 -5.24 -13.55
CA GLY A 48 -2.64 -4.49 -12.79
C GLY A 48 -3.52 -5.39 -11.92
N ASP A 49 -3.21 -6.66 -11.74
CA ASP A 49 -3.99 -7.51 -10.84
C ASP A 49 -3.84 -7.08 -9.38
N ALA A 50 -4.93 -7.16 -8.61
CA ALA A 50 -4.90 -6.86 -7.18
C ALA A 50 -4.11 -7.91 -6.39
N MET A 51 -4.10 -9.15 -6.87
CA MET A 51 -3.34 -10.25 -6.28
C MET A 51 -1.85 -10.13 -6.65
N PRO A 52 -0.92 -10.31 -5.69
CA PRO A 52 0.50 -10.31 -5.99
C PRO A 52 0.87 -11.45 -6.94
N ALA A 53 1.67 -11.15 -7.95
CA ALA A 53 2.19 -12.13 -8.90
C ALA A 53 3.73 -12.15 -8.90
N SER A 54 4.31 -13.24 -9.38
CA SER A 54 5.76 -13.33 -9.60
C SER A 54 6.19 -12.26 -10.61
N GLY A 55 7.32 -11.60 -10.34
CA GLY A 55 7.83 -10.50 -11.17
C GLY A 55 7.30 -9.11 -10.81
N ASP A 56 6.29 -8.99 -9.95
CA ASP A 56 5.91 -7.70 -9.37
C ASP A 56 7.10 -7.10 -8.59
N VAL A 57 7.29 -5.78 -8.69
CA VAL A 57 8.23 -5.05 -7.84
C VAL A 57 7.50 -4.40 -6.69
N TYR A 58 8.09 -4.42 -5.50
CA TYR A 58 7.47 -3.86 -4.31
C TYR A 58 8.50 -3.20 -3.39
N GLY A 59 8.02 -2.34 -2.51
CA GLY A 59 8.76 -1.76 -1.40
C GLY A 59 7.92 -1.83 -0.13
N ARG A 60 8.57 -1.81 1.03
CA ARG A 60 7.88 -1.88 2.34
C ARG A 60 8.48 -0.91 3.33
N ALA A 61 7.61 -0.34 4.16
CA ALA A 61 7.99 0.45 5.32
C ALA A 61 7.00 0.21 6.45
N GLU A 62 7.43 0.49 7.68
CA GLU A 62 6.54 0.50 8.84
C GLU A 62 6.20 1.93 9.23
N THR A 63 4.95 2.13 9.63
CA THR A 63 4.47 3.41 10.15
C THR A 63 3.46 3.18 11.26
N ARG A 64 2.90 4.28 11.77
CA ARG A 64 1.79 4.29 12.72
C ARG A 64 0.66 5.12 12.12
N ARG A 65 -0.54 5.00 12.68
CA ARG A 65 -1.67 5.85 12.27
C ARG A 65 -1.26 7.34 12.35
N GLY A 66 -1.53 8.08 11.28
CA GLY A 66 -1.18 9.50 11.16
C GLY A 66 0.30 9.77 10.83
N GLY A 67 1.12 8.73 10.66
CA GLY A 67 2.50 8.85 10.21
C GLY A 67 2.61 8.95 8.69
N SER A 68 3.74 9.47 8.23
CA SER A 68 4.16 9.47 6.83
C SER A 68 5.42 8.62 6.66
N VAL A 69 5.60 8.02 5.49
CA VAL A 69 6.80 7.26 5.12
C VAL A 69 7.18 7.58 3.68
N GLU A 70 8.48 7.72 3.44
CA GLU A 70 9.04 7.66 2.10
C GLU A 70 9.39 6.20 1.80
N LEU A 71 9.04 5.70 0.62
CA LEU A 71 9.15 4.28 0.28
C LEU A 71 9.64 4.12 -1.15
N THR A 72 10.76 3.41 -1.30
CA THR A 72 11.33 3.03 -2.58
C THR A 72 10.85 1.64 -2.98
N ILE A 73 10.44 1.47 -4.24
CA ILE A 73 10.06 0.17 -4.82
C ILE A 73 11.32 -0.46 -5.45
N ASP A 74 11.97 -1.37 -4.73
CA ASP A 74 13.28 -1.92 -5.11
C ASP A 74 13.40 -3.46 -4.96
N GLN A 75 12.39 -4.13 -4.41
CA GLN A 75 12.39 -5.59 -4.23
C GLN A 75 11.59 -6.25 -5.35
N ARG A 76 12.08 -7.40 -5.85
CA ARG A 76 11.33 -8.25 -6.79
C ARG A 76 10.66 -9.38 -6.04
N ARG A 77 9.37 -9.60 -6.31
CA ARG A 77 8.64 -10.75 -5.78
C ARG A 77 9.09 -12.02 -6.52
N PRO A 78 9.53 -13.06 -5.79
CA PRO A 78 9.91 -14.34 -6.38
C PRO A 78 8.73 -14.99 -7.11
#